data_AF-A0A660U213-F1
#
_entry.id   AF-A0A660U213-F1
#
_cell.length_a   1.000
_cell.length_b   1.000
_cell.length_c   1.000
_cell.angle_alpha   90.00
_cell.angle_beta   90.00
_cell.angle_gamma   90.00
#
_symmetry.space_group_name_H-M   'P 1'
#
loop_
_entity.id
_entity.type
_entity.pdbx_description
1 polymer ?
#
loop_
_entity_poly.entity_id
_entity_poly.type
_entity_poly.pdbx_seq_one_letter_code
_entity_poly.pdbx_strand_id
1 'polypeptide(L)'
;EPEEAKVKADEIDRMLRELSKLKADDLEIEKELKGCGLENPSAEVSVKLDDGTVYRIFFGDESDGKRYLRAEGKEQIFMVYKYKVKRILKTADELKEEEGKGEGEGQEKE
;
A
#
# COMPACT_ATOMS: atom_id res chain seq x y z
N GLU A 1 3.02 3.05 -23.22
CA GLU A 1 1.74 3.77 -22.98
C GLU A 1 1.13 3.25 -21.69
N PRO A 2 0.33 4.05 -20.95
CA PRO A 2 -0.46 3.52 -19.84
C PRO A 2 -1.48 2.51 -20.39
N GLU A 3 -1.52 1.32 -19.80
CA GLU A 3 -2.45 0.26 -20.19
C GLU A 3 -3.72 0.39 -19.35
N GLU A 4 -4.85 0.68 -19.98
CA GLU A 4 -6.16 0.62 -19.34
C GLU A 4 -6.57 -0.85 -19.21
N ALA A 5 -6.50 -1.38 -17.98
CA ALA A 5 -6.94 -2.73 -17.66
C ALA A 5 -8.08 -2.69 -16.65
N LYS A 6 -9.03 -3.63 -16.76
CA LYS A 6 -10.02 -3.84 -15.70
C LYS A 6 -9.30 -4.30 -14.43
N VAL A 7 -9.60 -3.64 -13.32
CA VAL A 7 -8.97 -3.90 -12.04
C VAL A 7 -9.89 -4.76 -11.21
N LYS A 8 -9.32 -5.77 -10.53
CA LYS A 8 -10.05 -6.62 -9.58
C LYS A 8 -10.60 -5.76 -8.45
N ALA A 9 -11.90 -5.43 -8.51
CA ALA A 9 -12.56 -4.59 -7.50
C ALA A 9 -12.40 -5.16 -6.08
N ASP A 10 -12.41 -6.50 -5.95
CA ASP A 10 -12.19 -7.19 -4.67
C ASP A 10 -10.77 -6.96 -4.12
N GLU A 11 -9.75 -6.95 -4.98
CA GLU A 11 -8.36 -6.69 -4.56
C GLU A 11 -8.18 -5.23 -4.12
N ILE A 12 -8.87 -4.28 -4.78
CA ILE A 12 -8.88 -2.87 -4.35
C ILE A 12 -9.57 -2.72 -2.99
N ASP A 13 -10.74 -3.33 -2.79
CA ASP A 13 -11.43 -3.29 -1.49
C ASP A 13 -10.55 -3.89 -0.38
N ARG A 14 -9.85 -4.99 -0.69
CA ARG A 14 -8.90 -5.62 0.22
C ARG A 14 -7.72 -4.72 0.55
N MET A 15 -7.14 -4.04 -0.44
CA MET A 15 -6.06 -3.06 -0.21
C MET A 15 -6.53 -1.90 0.66
N LEU A 16 -7.71 -1.35 0.39
CA LEU A 16 -8.30 -0.27 1.18
C LEU A 16 -8.55 -0.70 2.63
N ARG A 17 -9.01 -1.94 2.85
CA ARG A 17 -9.16 -2.51 4.21
C ARG A 17 -7.83 -2.68 4.93
N GLU A 18 -6.79 -3.18 4.26
CA GLU A 18 -5.47 -3.32 4.87
C GLU A 18 -4.84 -1.95 5.15
N LEU A 19 -5.01 -0.97 4.26
CA LEU A 19 -4.58 0.41 4.46
C LEU A 19 -5.31 1.07 5.63
N SER A 20 -6.63 0.87 5.74
CA SER A 20 -7.44 1.37 6.86
C SER A 20 -7.00 0.78 8.21
N LYS A 21 -6.55 -0.47 8.20
CA LYS A 21 -6.03 -1.17 9.40
C LYS A 21 -4.54 -0.94 9.64
N LEU A 22 -3.85 -0.26 8.72
CA LEU A 22 -2.42 -0.04 8.83
C LEU A 22 -2.12 0.77 10.08
N LYS A 23 -1.28 0.21 10.94
CA LYS A 23 -0.74 0.88 12.12
C LYS A 23 0.78 0.77 12.09
N ALA A 24 1.44 1.82 12.56
CA ALA A 24 2.87 1.79 12.82
C ALA A 24 3.16 0.63 13.78
N ASP A 25 4.19 -0.16 13.46
CA ASP A 25 4.71 -1.18 14.37
C ASP A 25 5.68 -0.55 15.37
N ASP A 26 6.50 0.39 14.89
CA ASP A 26 7.49 1.10 15.68
C ASP A 26 7.59 2.58 15.27
N LEU A 27 8.29 3.35 16.10
CA LEU A 27 8.57 4.76 15.88
C LEU A 27 10.09 4.97 15.94
N GLU A 28 10.65 5.55 14.90
CA GLU A 28 12.07 5.86 14.79
C GLU A 28 12.29 7.31 15.25
N ILE A 29 13.05 7.48 16.34
CA ILE A 29 13.37 8.79 16.92
C ILE A 29 14.85 9.15 16.83
N GLU A 30 15.70 8.18 16.51
CA GLU A 30 17.15 8.36 16.54
C GLU A 30 17.70 8.80 15.18
N LYS A 31 16.96 8.52 14.11
CA LYS A 31 17.37 8.81 12.74
C LYS A 31 16.67 10.01 12.14
N GLU A 32 17.40 10.73 11.30
CA GLU A 32 16.88 11.81 10.47
C GLU A 32 16.32 11.29 9.15
N LEU A 33 15.48 12.09 8.48
CA LEU A 33 14.80 11.75 7.23
C LEU A 33 15.77 11.22 6.15
N LYS A 34 16.95 11.82 6.03
CA LYS A 34 17.97 11.43 5.07
C LYS A 34 18.53 10.03 5.34
N GLY A 35 18.74 9.69 6.62
CA GLY A 35 19.22 8.37 7.04
C GLY A 35 18.17 7.25 6.90
N CYS A 36 16.89 7.64 6.77
CA CYS A 36 15.77 6.73 6.56
C CYS A 36 15.30 6.67 5.09
N GLY A 37 15.95 7.39 4.17
CA GLY A 37 15.50 7.48 2.77
C GLY A 37 14.17 8.22 2.59
N LEU A 38 13.74 9.03 3.56
CA LEU A 38 12.50 9.80 3.53
C LEU A 38 12.66 11.23 2.99
N GLU A 39 13.92 11.68 2.80
CA GLU A 39 14.22 12.93 2.08
C GLU A 39 14.00 12.75 0.56
N ASN A 40 14.33 11.57 0.03
CA ASN A 40 14.03 11.14 -1.34
C ASN A 40 13.32 9.78 -1.27
N PRO A 41 12.00 9.77 -1.04
CA PRO A 41 11.26 8.53 -0.80
C PRO A 41 11.32 7.62 -2.01
N SER A 42 11.50 6.33 -1.76
CA SER A 42 11.49 5.29 -2.80
C SER A 42 10.09 5.06 -3.38
N ALA A 43 9.04 5.34 -2.60
CA ALA A 43 7.66 5.26 -3.04
C ALA A 43 6.79 6.27 -2.29
N GLU A 44 5.71 6.70 -2.93
CA GLU A 44 4.69 7.57 -2.36
C GLU A 44 3.31 6.97 -2.61
N VAL A 45 2.43 7.05 -1.62
CA VAL A 45 1.00 6.76 -1.77
C VAL A 45 0.21 8.01 -1.43
N SER A 46 -0.59 8.45 -2.39
CA SER A 46 -1.55 9.55 -2.25
C SER A 46 -2.97 8.99 -2.31
N VAL A 47 -3.75 9.17 -1.24
CA VAL A 47 -5.18 8.81 -1.19
C VAL A 47 -5.99 10.08 -1.13
N LYS A 48 -6.88 10.26 -2.09
CA LYS A 48 -7.84 11.37 -2.11
C LYS A 48 -9.22 10.84 -1.77
N LEU A 49 -9.83 11.38 -0.73
CA LEU A 49 -11.22 11.11 -0.37
C LEU A 49 -12.18 11.99 -1.16
N ASP A 50 -13.44 11.58 -1.24
CA ASP A 50 -14.52 12.32 -1.91
C ASP A 50 -14.73 13.72 -1.32
N ASP A 51 -14.52 13.89 0.00
CA ASP A 51 -14.53 15.19 0.68
C ASP A 51 -13.35 16.11 0.28
N GLY A 52 -12.48 15.67 -0.62
CA GLY A 52 -11.33 16.43 -1.12
C GLY A 52 -10.08 16.35 -0.24
N THR A 53 -10.17 15.67 0.91
CA THR A 53 -9.03 15.45 1.79
C THR A 53 -8.01 14.52 1.12
N VAL A 54 -6.74 14.91 1.11
CA VAL A 54 -5.65 14.12 0.55
C VAL A 54 -4.73 13.65 1.68
N TYR A 55 -4.55 12.35 1.79
CA TYR A 55 -3.58 11.73 2.68
C TYR A 55 -2.39 11.25 1.86
N ARG A 56 -1.19 11.67 2.24
CA ARG A 56 0.04 11.23 1.61
C ARG A 56 0.94 10.50 2.58
N ILE A 57 1.49 9.38 2.13
CA ILE A 57 2.42 8.55 2.87
C ILE A 57 3.66 8.34 2.01
N PHE A 58 4.81 8.71 2.56
CA PHE A 58 6.13 8.54 1.98
C PHE A 58 6.78 7.29 2.55
N PHE A 59 7.37 6.46 1.69
CA PHE A 59 8.07 5.23 2.06
C PHE A 59 9.56 5.38 1.77
N GLY A 60 10.37 5.22 2.82
CA GLY A 60 11.82 5.29 2.76
C GLY A 60 12.49 3.93 2.58
N ASP A 61 13.67 3.78 3.18
CA ASP A 61 14.48 2.57 3.16
C ASP A 61 13.92 1.45 4.06
N GLU A 62 14.40 0.23 3.84
CA GLU A 62 14.15 -0.92 4.71
C GLU A 62 15.28 -1.09 5.73
N SER A 63 14.91 -1.40 6.97
CA SER A 63 15.84 -1.65 8.08
C SER A 63 15.20 -2.64 9.04
N ASP A 64 15.94 -3.68 9.42
CA ASP A 64 15.47 -4.73 10.34
C ASP A 64 14.15 -5.40 9.91
N GLY A 65 13.96 -5.59 8.59
CA GLY A 65 12.74 -6.17 8.03
C GLY A 65 11.48 -5.28 8.12
N LYS A 66 11.65 -4.03 8.55
CA LYS A 66 10.64 -2.98 8.57
C LYS A 66 11.03 -1.88 7.58
N ARG A 67 10.05 -1.14 7.09
CA ARG A 67 10.26 0.00 6.21
C ARG A 67 10.00 1.28 6.97
N TYR A 68 10.80 2.32 6.72
CA TYR A 68 10.51 3.66 7.25
C TYR A 68 9.37 4.32 6.48
N LEU A 69 8.51 5.02 7.19
CA LEU A 69 7.37 5.73 6.63
C LEU A 69 7.21 7.09 7.30
N ARG A 70 6.65 8.04 6.54
CA ARG A 70 6.25 9.34 7.06
C ARG A 70 4.93 9.74 6.43
N ALA A 71 3.99 10.22 7.24
CA ALA A 71 2.79 10.86 6.72
C ALA A 71 3.06 12.34 6.45
N GLU A 72 2.48 12.88 5.38
CA GLU A 72 2.54 14.32 5.10
C GLU A 72 1.97 15.12 6.28
N GLY A 73 2.67 16.19 6.65
CA GLY A 73 2.33 17.01 7.81
C GLY A 73 2.72 16.41 9.18
N LYS A 74 3.29 15.19 9.24
CA LYS A 74 3.85 14.62 10.48
C LYS A 74 5.37 14.68 10.48
N GLU A 75 5.97 15.03 11.61
CA GLU A 75 7.44 15.04 11.77
C GLU A 75 8.00 13.67 12.17
N GLN A 76 7.15 12.83 12.77
CA GLN A 76 7.53 11.52 13.28
C GLN A 76 7.81 10.53 12.14
N ILE A 77 8.89 9.75 12.30
CA ILE A 77 9.22 8.64 11.41
C ILE A 77 8.66 7.36 12.03
N PHE A 78 7.87 6.64 11.25
CA PHE A 78 7.28 5.37 11.65
C PHE A 78 7.98 4.21 10.96
N MET A 79 7.92 3.04 11.57
CA MET A 79 8.40 1.80 10.98
C MET A 79 7.25 0.79 10.92
N VAL A 80 7.11 0.13 9.76
CA VAL A 80 6.08 -0.90 9.56
C VAL A 80 6.73 -2.10 8.90
N TYR A 81 6.35 -3.30 9.33
CA TYR A 81 6.90 -4.51 8.71
C TYR A 81 6.65 -4.59 7.21
N LYS A 82 7.66 -5.05 6.46
CA LYS A 82 7.60 -5.15 4.99
C LYS A 82 6.42 -5.97 4.48
N TYR A 83 5.99 -7.00 5.23
CA TYR A 83 4.86 -7.83 4.83
C TYR A 83 3.53 -7.06 4.87
N LYS A 84 3.36 -6.06 5.76
CA LYS A 84 2.19 -5.19 5.78
C LYS A 84 2.24 -4.20 4.62
N VAL A 85 3.41 -3.61 4.38
CA VAL A 85 3.62 -2.71 3.24
C VAL A 85 3.32 -3.41 1.92
N LYS A 86 3.80 -4.65 1.73
CA LYS A 86 3.57 -5.45 0.52
C LYS A 86 2.10 -5.81 0.29
N ARG A 87 1.28 -5.91 1.35
CA ARG A 87 -0.17 -6.14 1.22
C ARG A 87 -0.93 -4.93 0.71
N ILE A 88 -0.37 -3.73 0.91
CA ILE A 88 -0.97 -2.45 0.51
C ILE A 88 -0.41 -2.01 -0.84
N LEU A 89 0.90 -2.13 -1.03
CA LEU A 89 1.60 -1.79 -2.27
C LEU A 89 1.70 -3.03 -3.15
N LYS A 90 0.58 -3.39 -3.77
CA LYS A 90 0.56 -4.38 -4.85
C LYS A 90 1.03 -3.75 -6.15
N THR A 91 1.70 -4.53 -6.99
CA THR A 91 2.10 -4.07 -8.33
C THR A 91 0.90 -3.96 -9.25
N ALA A 92 0.99 -3.13 -10.29
CA ALA A 92 -0.07 -3.01 -11.29
C ALA A 92 -0.45 -4.38 -11.89
N ASP A 93 0.52 -5.26 -12.06
CA ASP A 93 0.35 -6.64 -12.54
C ASP A 93 -0.57 -7.48 -11.63
N GLU A 94 -0.44 -7.35 -10.30
CA GLU A 94 -1.31 -8.06 -9.35
C GLU A 94 -2.76 -7.55 -9.37
N LEU A 95 -2.96 -6.30 -9.79
CA LEU A 95 -4.27 -5.63 -9.77
C LEU A 95 -5.08 -5.86 -11.05
N LYS A 96 -4.42 -6.25 -12.14
CA LYS A 96 -5.10 -6.57 -13.39
C LYS A 96 -6.01 -7.79 -13.19
N GLU A 97 -7.24 -7.68 -13.69
CA GLU A 97 -8.07 -8.84 -13.96
C GLU A 97 -7.36 -9.72 -14.98
N GLU A 98 -7.11 -10.97 -14.62
CA GLU A 98 -6.72 -11.98 -15.59
C GLU A 98 -7.96 -12.24 -16.46
N GLU A 99 -7.91 -11.91 -17.75
CA GLU A 99 -8.93 -12.37 -18.69
C GLU A 99 -8.79 -13.88 -18.86
N GLY A 100 -9.47 -14.64 -17.99
CA GLY A 100 -9.62 -16.09 -18.17
C GLY A 100 -9.66 -16.93 -16.90
N LYS A 101 -10.84 -17.07 -16.31
CA LYS A 101 -11.47 -18.40 -16.18
C LYS A 101 -12.96 -18.21 -16.06
N GLY A 102 -13.63 -18.57 -17.16
CA GLY A 102 -15.08 -18.62 -17.24
C GLY A 102 -15.66 -19.40 -16.07
N GLU A 103 -16.79 -18.87 -15.64
CA GLU A 103 -17.81 -19.57 -14.88
C GLU A 103 -18.03 -20.95 -15.51
N GLY A 104 -17.90 -21.99 -14.69
CA GLY A 104 -18.18 -23.38 -15.05
C GLY A 104 -18.77 -24.07 -13.84
N GLU A 105 -20.10 -24.04 -13.79
CA GLU A 105 -21.04 -25.11 -13.43
C GLU A 105 -20.51 -26.25 -12.52
N GLY A 106 -21.16 -26.65 -11.44
CA GLY A 106 -22.51 -26.38 -10.97
C GLY A 106 -22.70 -26.95 -9.58
N GLN A 107 -23.64 -26.34 -8.85
CA GLN A 107 -24.30 -27.01 -7.74
C GLN A 107 -25.19 -28.08 -8.34
N GLU A 108 -24.84 -29.35 -8.16
CA GLU A 108 -25.84 -30.41 -8.20
C GLU A 108 -25.95 -31.02 -6.81
N LYS A 109 -27.17 -30.90 -6.28
CA LYS A 109 -27.65 -31.54 -5.07
C LYS A 109 -27.87 -33.02 -5.39
N GLU A 110 -27.41 -33.91 -4.52
CA GLU A 110 -28.22 -35.03 -4.01
C GLU A 110 -27.68 -35.54 -2.67
#